data_AF-A0A376WXT5-F1
#
_entry.id   AF-A0A376WXT5-F1
#
_cell.length_a   1.000
_cell.length_b   1.000
_cell.length_c   1.000
_cell.angle_alpha   90.00
_cell.angle_beta   90.00
_cell.angle_gamma   90.00
#
_symmetry.space_group_name_H-M   'P 1'
#
loop_
_entity.id
_entity.type
_entity.pdbx_description
1 polymer ?
#
loop_
_entity_poly.entity_id
_entity_poly.type
_entity_poly.pdbx_seq_one_letter_code
_entity_poly.pdbx_strand_id
1 'polypeptide(L)' 'MNAWEVNFDGLVGLTHHYAGLSFGNEASTRHRFQVSNPRLAAKQGLLKMKALADAGFPPGRDPAARASVYSGAASVGIQW' A
#
# COMPACT_ATOMS: atom_id res chain seq x y z
N MET A 1 4.62 31.90 5.13
CA MET A 1 3.77 30.72 4.84
C MET A 1 4.45 29.51 5.44
N ASN A 2 3.74 28.75 6.28
CA ASN A 2 4.26 27.48 6.83
C ASN A 2 3.64 26.34 6.03
N ALA A 3 4.48 25.47 5.46
CA ALA A 3 4.06 24.27 4.75
C ALA A 3 4.51 23.04 5.54
N TRP A 4 3.71 21.98 5.48
CA TRP A 4 3.97 20.70 6.14
C TRP A 4 3.92 19.60 5.11
N GLU A 5 4.85 18.66 5.18
CA GLU A 5 4.78 17.43 4.40
C GLU A 5 3.76 16.50 5.06
N VAL A 6 2.79 16.04 4.28
CA VAL A 6 1.69 15.18 4.73
C VAL A 6 1.78 13.87 3.97
N ASN A 7 1.79 12.75 4.70
CA ASN A 7 1.86 11.42 4.09
C ASN A 7 0.45 10.93 3.74
N PHE A 8 0.16 10.76 2.45
CA PHE A 8 -1.08 10.15 1.98
C PHE A 8 -0.84 8.69 1.60
N ASP A 9 -1.36 7.77 2.42
CA ASP A 9 -1.24 6.34 2.18
C ASP A 9 -2.55 5.75 1.62
N GLY A 10 -2.42 4.85 0.64
CA GLY A 10 -3.55 4.09 0.11
C GLY A 10 -3.96 2.92 1.03
N LEU A 11 -5.27 2.72 1.23
CA LEU A 11 -5.77 1.57 1.95
C LEU A 11 -5.85 0.35 1.02
N VAL A 12 -5.28 -0.78 1.45
CA VAL A 12 -5.32 -2.03 0.66
C VAL A 12 -6.76 -2.51 0.49
N GLY A 13 -7.15 -2.74 -0.76
CA GLY A 13 -8.49 -3.22 -1.12
C GLY A 13 -8.71 -4.72 -0.86
N LEU A 14 -9.97 -5.13 -0.80
CA LEU A 14 -10.38 -6.51 -0.54
C LEU A 14 -9.94 -7.51 -1.62
N THR A 15 -9.70 -7.03 -2.83
CA THR A 15 -9.28 -7.83 -3.99
C THR A 15 -7.77 -7.96 -4.11
N HIS A 16 -6.99 -7.63 -3.08
CA HIS A 16 -5.52 -7.72 -3.15
C HIS A 16 -5.05 -9.15 -3.46
N HIS A 17 -4.29 -9.33 -4.54
CA HIS A 17 -3.78 -10.63 -4.99
C HIS A 17 -2.51 -10.50 -5.83
N TYR A 18 -1.72 -11.57 -5.92
CA TYR A 18 -0.47 -11.61 -6.67
C TYR A 18 -0.66 -12.20 -8.08
N ALA A 19 -1.12 -11.38 -9.04
CA ALA A 19 -1.37 -11.85 -10.41
C ALA A 19 -0.13 -11.85 -11.34
N GLY A 20 0.97 -11.21 -10.94
CA GLY A 20 2.18 -11.14 -11.77
C GLY A 20 2.03 -10.29 -13.04
N LEU A 21 1.16 -9.27 -13.02
CA LEU A 21 0.77 -8.48 -14.19
C LEU A 21 1.77 -7.37 -14.55
N SER A 22 2.65 -6.98 -13.64
CA SER A 22 3.61 -5.89 -13.86
C SER A 22 4.92 -6.45 -14.40
N PHE A 23 5.08 -6.44 -15.73
CA PHE A 23 6.34 -6.82 -16.39
C PHE A 23 7.48 -5.87 -15.98
N GLY A 24 8.66 -6.43 -15.70
CA GLY A 24 9.81 -5.69 -15.17
C GLY A 24 9.78 -5.48 -13.64
N ASN A 25 8.66 -5.78 -12.96
CA ASN A 25 8.62 -5.80 -11.50
C ASN A 25 8.90 -7.22 -11.00
N GLU A 26 10.13 -7.44 -10.53
CA GLU A 26 10.55 -8.75 -10.02
C GLU A 26 9.68 -9.25 -8.87
N ALA A 27 9.21 -8.40 -7.97
CA ALA A 27 8.35 -8.83 -6.86
C ALA A 27 6.98 -9.32 -7.37
N SER A 28 6.41 -8.63 -8.35
CA SER A 28 5.17 -9.06 -9.03
C SER A 28 5.37 -10.42 -9.70
N THR A 29 6.48 -10.62 -10.42
CA THR A 29 6.76 -11.90 -11.10
C THR A 29 7.07 -13.03 -10.12
N ARG A 30 7.89 -12.79 -9.10
CA ARG A 30 8.33 -13.80 -8.12
C ARG A 30 7.19 -14.32 -7.25
N HIS A 31 6.24 -13.47 -6.88
CA HIS A 31 5.11 -13.85 -6.02
C HIS A 31 3.85 -14.25 -6.79
N ARG A 32 3.95 -14.37 -8.12
CA ARG A 32 2.81 -14.71 -8.98
C ARG A 32 2.11 -15.99 -8.53
N PHE A 33 0.78 -15.91 -8.43
CA PHE A 33 -0.15 -16.97 -8.02
C PHE A 33 0.05 -17.50 -6.58
N GLN A 34 0.85 -16.82 -5.75
CA GLN A 34 0.87 -17.11 -4.33
C GLN A 34 -0.43 -16.65 -3.66
N VAL A 35 -0.78 -17.29 -2.55
CA VAL A 35 -1.95 -16.95 -1.76
C VAL A 35 -1.75 -15.58 -1.11
N SER A 36 -2.70 -14.66 -1.31
CA SER A 36 -2.69 -13.35 -0.67
C SER A 36 -3.54 -13.32 0.61
N ASN A 37 -3.26 -12.34 1.48
CA ASN A 37 -4.09 -12.06 2.65
C ASN A 37 -4.47 -10.56 2.69
N PRO A 38 -5.58 -10.16 2.03
CA PRO A 38 -5.99 -8.75 1.94
C PRO A 38 -6.20 -8.08 3.30
N ARG A 39 -6.74 -8.83 4.28
CA ARG A 39 -6.96 -8.31 5.64
C ARG A 39 -5.65 -8.01 6.35
N LEU A 40 -4.67 -8.90 6.23
CA LEU A 40 -3.34 -8.69 6.82
C LEU A 40 -2.64 -7.50 6.15
N ALA A 41 -2.68 -7.42 4.81
CA ALA A 41 -2.08 -6.32 4.06
C ALA A 41 -2.70 -4.95 4.44
N ALA A 42 -4.03 -4.88 4.59
CA ALA A 42 -4.69 -3.68 5.08
C ALA A 42 -4.25 -3.33 6.51
N LYS A 43 -4.15 -4.33 7.41
CA LYS A 43 -3.70 -4.11 8.79
C LYS A 43 -2.26 -3.58 8.85
N GLN A 44 -1.37 -4.06 8.00
CA GLN A 44 0.01 -3.56 7.93
C GLN A 44 0.08 -2.12 7.44
N GLY A 45 -0.71 -1.75 6.43
CA GLY A 45 -0.83 -0.36 5.99
C GLY A 45 -1.31 0.56 7.11
N LEU A 46 -2.35 0.16 7.84
CA LEU A 46 -2.87 0.93 8.99
C LEU A 46 -1.85 1.06 10.12
N LEU A 47 -1.07 0.00 10.41
CA LEU A 47 -0.01 0.04 11.40
C LEU A 47 1.10 1.03 11.01
N LYS A 48 1.49 1.08 9.73
CA LYS A 48 2.45 2.08 9.22
C LYS A 48 1.91 3.50 9.40
N MET A 49 0.68 3.75 8.96
CA MET A 49 0.05 5.07 9.10
C MET A 49 0.01 5.52 10.57
N LYS A 50 -0.34 4.61 11.48
CA LYS A 50 -0.37 4.89 12.93
C LYS A 50 1.03 5.19 13.47
N ALA A 51 2.04 4.40 13.09
CA ALA A 51 3.42 4.62 13.53
C ALA A 51 3.96 5.98 13.07
N LEU A 52 3.66 6.40 11.84
CA LEU A 52 4.05 7.72 11.33
C LEU A 52 3.31 8.85 12.06
N ALA A 53 2.01 8.69 12.29
CA ALA A 53 1.23 9.64 13.07
C ALA A 53 1.75 9.80 14.51
N ASP A 54 2.11 8.69 15.15
CA ASP A 54 2.67 8.67 16.51
C ASP A 54 4.07 9.30 16.58
N ALA A 55 4.84 9.21 15.49
CA ALA A 55 6.13 9.86 15.35
C ALA A 55 6.04 11.36 14.98
N GLY A 56 4.82 11.92 14.88
CA GLY A 56 4.59 13.33 14.61
C GLY A 56 4.53 13.71 13.12
N PHE A 57 4.49 12.73 12.21
CA PHE A 57 4.25 12.98 10.79
C PHE A 57 2.75 13.05 10.52
N PRO A 58 2.20 14.17 10.00
CA PRO A 58 0.76 14.30 9.78
C PRO A 58 0.24 13.23 8.79
N PRO A 59 -0.69 12.35 9.20
CA PRO A 59 -1.29 11.39 8.30
C PRO A 59 -2.40 12.04 7.47
N GLY A 60 -2.33 11.88 6.15
CA GLY A 60 -3.42 12.12 5.22
C GLY A 60 -4.07 10.80 4.83
N ARG A 61 -5.41 10.75 4.80
CA ARG A 61 -6.15 9.61 4.25
C ARG A 61 -6.81 10.05 2.96
N ASP A 62 -6.50 9.40 1.85
CA ASP A 62 -7.27 9.58 0.61
C ASP A 62 -8.49 8.61 0.63
N PRO A 63 -9.73 9.12 0.75
CA PRO A 63 -10.94 8.29 0.73
C PRO A 63 -11.25 7.74 -0.68
N ALA A 64 -10.58 8.20 -1.73
CA ALA A 64 -10.86 7.85 -3.12
C ALA A 64 -10.26 6.51 -3.58
N ALA A 65 -9.92 5.60 -2.66
CA ALA A 65 -9.70 4.20 -2.99
C ALA A 65 -11.03 3.48 -3.32
N ARG A 66 -11.81 4.02 -4.27
CA ARG A 66 -12.82 3.24 -5.00
C ARG A 66 -12.07 2.14 -5.71
N ALA A 67 -12.11 0.93 -5.14
CA ALA A 67 -11.58 -0.29 -5.71
C ALA A 67 -10.38 -0.02 -6.63
N SER A 68 -9.25 0.40 -6.03
CA SER A 68 -8.04 0.71 -6.79
C SER A 68 -7.62 -0.55 -7.53
N VAL A 69 -8.01 -0.62 -8.81
CA VAL A 69 -7.42 -1.47 -9.83
C VAL A 69 -6.05 -0.86 -10.13
N TYR A 70 -5.14 -0.96 -9.18
CA TYR A 70 -3.71 -0.73 -9.42
C TYR A 70 -3.04 -2.09 -9.40
N SER A 71 -3.11 -2.76 -10.54
CA SER A 71 -2.07 -3.71 -10.93
C SER A 71 -0.80 -2.91 -11.23
N GLY A 72 0.15 -2.90 -10.30
CA GLY A 72 1.50 -2.41 -10.58
C GLY A 72 1.91 -1.15 -9.81
N ALA A 73 3.19 -1.15 -9.42
CA ALA A 73 3.94 -0.10 -8.75
C ALA A 73 3.61 0.18 -7.27
N ALA A 74 4.18 -0.63 -6.39
CA ALA A 74 4.59 -0.18 -5.05
C ALA A 74 6.06 -0.58 -4.82
N SER A 75 6.96 0.03 -5.58
CA SER A 75 8.35 0.20 -5.18
C SER A 75 8.42 1.39 -4.23
N VAL A 76 8.36 1.13 -2.93
CA VAL A 76 9.11 1.78 -1.82
C VAL A 76 8.62 1.13 -0.51
N GLY A 77 9.44 0.26 0.07
CA GLY A 77 9.52 0.14 1.54
C GLY A 77 8.49 -0.70 2.31
N ILE A 78 7.66 -1.54 1.70
CA ILE A 78 6.92 -2.58 2.45
C ILE A 78 7.16 -3.93 1.78
N GLN A 79 7.92 -4.77 2.46
CA GLN A 79 8.11 -6.17 2.08
C GLN A 79 6.75 -6.86 2.00
N TRP A 80 6.36 -7.27 0.80
CA TRP A 80 5.91 -8.62 0.46
C TRP A 80 6.38 -8.94 -0.96
#